data_AF-A0A7Y5GYH4-F1
#
_entry.id   AF-A0A7Y5GYH4-F1
#
_cell.length_a   1.000
_cell.length_b   1.000
_cell.length_c   1.000
_cell.angle_alpha   90.00
_cell.angle_beta   90.00
_cell.angle_gamma   90.00
#
_symmetry.space_group_name_H-M   'P 1'
#
loop_
_entity.id
_entity.type
_entity.pdbx_description
1 polymer ?
#
loop_
_entity_poly.entity_id
_entity_poly.type
_entity_poly.pdbx_seq_one_letter_code
_entity_poly.pdbx_strand_id
1 'polypeptide(L)'
;MDARRWLRENDYSDIADMIDEIMDEWQSAGKKTRRNWWDILAGGMSGKPSTREGREFPVLRAAQQRQGKPITENALCRNPDEKVPPLVKSGRWPKK
;
A
#
# COMPACT_ATOMS: atom_id res chain seq x y z
N MET A 1 12.33 -1.61 -0.34
CA MET A 1 11.78 -0.32 0.12
C MET A 1 10.38 -0.54 0.68
N ASP A 2 10.11 0.01 1.86
CA ASP A 2 8.80 -0.08 2.55
C ASP A 2 7.75 0.83 1.89
N ALA A 3 6.47 0.51 2.05
CA ALA A 3 5.37 1.32 1.51
C ALA A 3 5.38 2.75 2.05
N ARG A 4 5.53 2.91 3.38
CA ARG A 4 5.47 4.23 4.04
C ARG A 4 6.60 5.14 3.58
N ARG A 5 7.81 4.59 3.47
CA ARG A 5 8.97 5.35 2.98
C ARG A 5 8.74 5.85 1.57
N TRP A 6 8.24 4.99 0.69
CA TRP A 6 7.92 5.39 -0.69
C TRP A 6 6.84 6.48 -0.72
N LEU A 7 5.80 6.36 0.10
CA LEU A 7 4.74 7.38 0.17
C LEU A 7 5.29 8.76 0.55
N ARG A 8 6.15 8.84 1.57
CA ARG A 8 6.77 10.11 1.99
C ARG A 8 7.71 10.69 0.95
N GLU A 9 8.40 9.85 0.17
CA GLU A 9 9.28 10.29 -0.92
C GLU A 9 8.52 10.74 -2.18
N ASN A 10 7.23 10.44 -2.30
CA ASN A 10 6.39 10.76 -3.48
C ASN A 10 5.21 11.68 -3.11
N ASP A 11 5.34 12.52 -2.08
CA ASP A 11 4.32 13.49 -1.65
C ASP A 11 2.95 12.88 -1.27
N TYR A 12 2.96 11.65 -0.74
CA TYR A 12 1.81 10.98 -0.10
C TYR A 12 1.97 10.87 1.42
N SER A 13 2.49 11.93 2.05
CA SER A 13 2.67 11.97 3.51
C SER A 13 1.36 11.74 4.26
N ASP A 14 0.24 12.26 3.74
CA ASP A 14 -1.11 12.04 4.26
C ASP A 14 -1.46 10.55 4.38
N ILE A 15 -1.12 9.76 3.36
CA ILE A 15 -1.36 8.31 3.38
C ILE A 15 -0.38 7.61 4.31
N ALA A 16 0.87 8.05 4.36
CA ALA A 16 1.88 7.48 5.26
C ALA A 16 1.49 7.68 6.73
N ASP A 17 1.00 8.87 7.08
CA ASP A 17 0.56 9.21 8.43
C ASP A 17 -0.66 8.38 8.84
N MET A 18 -1.62 8.17 7.93
CA MET A 18 -2.75 7.25 8.19
C MET A 18 -2.30 5.81 8.47
N ILE A 19 -1.25 5.34 7.81
CA ILE A 19 -0.70 4.00 8.07
C ILE A 19 -0.05 3.95 9.45
N ASP A 20 0.72 4.98 9.80
CA ASP A 20 1.40 5.09 11.08
C ASP A 20 0.39 5.11 12.24
N GLU A 21 -0.69 5.88 12.11
CA GLU A 21 -1.78 5.90 13.10
C GLU A 21 -2.40 4.51 13.34
N ILE A 22 -2.67 3.75 12.27
CA ILE A 22 -3.24 2.40 12.41
C ILE A 22 -2.24 1.44 13.05
N MET A 23 -0.95 1.58 12.70
CA MET A 23 0.09 0.77 13.31
C MET A 23 0.23 1.06 14.81
N ASP A 24 0.17 2.33 15.21
CA ASP A 24 0.21 2.76 16.61
C ASP A 24 -1.04 2.29 17.37
N GLU A 25 -2.21 2.32 16.73
CA GLU A 25 -3.45 1.78 17.27
C GLU A 25 -3.35 0.26 17.49
N TRP A 26 -2.80 -0.48 16.52
CA TRP A 26 -2.55 -1.91 16.67
C TRP A 26 -1.54 -2.22 17.77
N GLN A 27 -0.47 -1.42 17.88
CA GLN A 27 0.53 -1.56 18.93
C GLN A 27 -0.10 -1.33 20.31
N SER A 28 -0.91 -0.28 20.45
CA SER A 28 -1.63 0.06 21.68
C SER A 28 -2.66 -1.00 22.07
N ALA A 29 -3.35 -1.59 21.08
CA ALA A 29 -4.29 -2.69 21.29
C ALA A 29 -3.61 -4.06 21.48
N GLY A 30 -2.28 -4.16 21.36
CA GLY A 30 -1.53 -5.42 21.43
C GLY A 30 -1.73 -6.35 20.22
N LYS A 31 -2.31 -5.86 19.12
CA LYS A 31 -2.52 -6.61 17.87
C LYS A 31 -1.18 -6.74 17.13
N LYS A 32 -0.59 -7.93 17.12
CA LYS A 32 0.63 -8.24 16.36
C LYS A 32 0.34 -8.54 14.89
N THR A 33 -0.38 -7.66 14.21
CA THR A 33 -0.72 -7.82 12.80
C THR A 33 0.35 -7.18 11.93
N ARG A 34 0.88 -7.93 10.97
CA ARG A 34 1.69 -7.37 9.87
C ARG A 34 0.89 -7.47 8.59
N ARG A 35 0.65 -6.35 7.94
CA ARG A 35 -0.03 -6.30 6.65
C ARG A 35 0.89 -5.78 5.57
N ASN A 36 0.64 -6.26 4.36
CA ASN A 36 1.25 -5.71 3.18
C ASN A 36 0.47 -4.46 2.77
N TRP A 37 0.97 -3.29 3.17
CA TRP A 37 0.36 -2.01 2.82
C TRP A 37 0.29 -1.79 1.31
N TRP A 38 1.22 -2.35 0.52
CA TRP A 38 1.13 -2.31 -0.94
C TRP A 38 -0.11 -3.01 -1.48
N ASP A 39 -0.57 -4.09 -0.84
CA ASP A 39 -1.81 -4.77 -1.27
C ASP A 39 -3.05 -3.96 -0.92
N ILE A 40 -3.02 -3.23 0.20
CA ILE A 40 -4.11 -2.35 0.63
C ILE A 40 -4.21 -1.15 -0.31
N LEU A 41 -3.07 -0.52 -0.61
CA LEU A 41 -2.97 0.63 -1.51
C LEU A 41 -3.23 0.26 -2.98
N ALA A 42 -2.99 -0.99 -3.39
CA ALA A 42 -3.37 -1.48 -4.71
C ALA A 42 -4.89 -1.70 -4.86
N GLY A 43 -5.65 -1.44 -3.79
CA GLY A 43 -7.09 -1.66 -3.73
C GLY A 43 -7.47 -3.14 -3.59
N GLY A 44 -8.75 -3.38 -3.33
CA GLY A 44 -9.31 -4.73 -3.24
C GLY A 44 -9.24 -5.50 -4.58
N MET A 45 -9.95 -6.63 -4.64
CA MET A 45 -10.00 -7.50 -5.83
C MET A 45 -10.49 -6.78 -7.11
N SER A 46 -11.22 -5.66 -6.95
CA SER A 46 -11.76 -4.85 -8.04
C SER A 46 -11.13 -3.46 -8.15
N GLY A 47 -9.98 -3.21 -7.51
CA GLY A 47 -9.38 -1.86 -7.47
C GLY A 47 -10.22 -0.83 -6.71
N LYS A 48 -11.06 -1.29 -5.78
CA LYS A 48 -11.83 -0.42 -4.88
C LYS A 48 -10.97 0.07 -3.70
N PRO A 49 -11.22 1.29 -3.19
CA PRO A 49 -10.63 1.78 -1.94
C PRO A 49 -10.83 0.75 -0.82
N SER A 50 -9.86 0.66 0.08
CA SER A 50 -9.92 -0.28 1.20
C SER A 50 -10.13 0.46 2.50
N THR A 51 -11.20 0.16 3.22
CA THR A 51 -11.42 0.71 4.56
C THR A 51 -10.73 -0.16 5.62
N ARG A 52 -9.97 0.46 6.53
CA ARG A 52 -9.28 -0.19 7.65
C ARG A 52 -9.41 0.66 8.91
N GLU A 53 -9.82 0.05 10.02
CA GLU A 53 -10.02 0.74 11.32
C GLU A 53 -10.76 2.09 11.15
N GLY A 54 -11.83 2.08 10.34
CA GLY A 54 -12.65 3.28 10.04
C GLY A 54 -12.05 4.28 9.05
N ARG A 55 -10.80 4.11 8.63
CA ARG A 55 -10.10 4.99 7.67
C ARG A 55 -10.17 4.41 6.25
N GLU A 56 -10.57 5.22 5.27
CA GLU A 56 -10.60 4.82 3.86
C GLU A 56 -9.24 5.06 3.20
N PHE A 57 -8.62 4.01 2.67
CA PHE A 57 -7.38 4.13 1.91
C PHE A 57 -7.68 4.31 0.43
N PRO A 58 -7.14 5.37 -0.20
CA PRO A 58 -7.25 5.54 -1.64
C PRO A 58 -6.45 4.45 -2.36
N VAL A 59 -6.87 4.16 -3.59
CA VAL A 59 -6.14 3.24 -4.45
C VAL A 59 -5.07 4.01 -5.17
N LEU A 60 -3.82 3.54 -5.13
CA LEU A 60 -2.70 4.16 -5.83
C LEU A 60 -2.42 3.42 -7.14
N ARG A 61 -2.30 4.18 -8.22
CA ARG A 61 -1.92 3.63 -9.53
C ARG A 61 -0.56 2.91 -9.47
N ALA A 62 0.40 3.52 -8.77
CA ALA A 62 1.70 2.94 -8.48
C ALA A 62 1.61 1.56 -7.79
N ALA A 63 0.74 1.43 -6.80
CA ALA A 63 0.56 0.17 -6.09
C ALA A 63 -0.09 -0.91 -6.98
N GLN A 64 -1.06 -0.54 -7.81
CA GLN A 64 -1.65 -1.45 -8.80
C GLN A 64 -0.62 -1.93 -9.82
N GLN A 65 0.18 -1.01 -10.37
CA GLN A 65 1.25 -1.33 -11.32
C GLN A 65 2.28 -2.27 -10.71
N ARG A 66 2.68 -2.03 -9.45
CA ARG A 66 3.60 -2.90 -8.73
C ARG A 66 3.05 -4.31 -8.51
N GLN A 67 1.78 -4.42 -8.17
CA GLN A 67 1.10 -5.70 -7.90
C GLN A 67 0.64 -6.41 -9.19
N GLY A 68 0.77 -5.77 -10.36
CA GLY A 68 0.26 -6.29 -11.62
C GLY A 68 -1.28 -6.34 -11.69
N LYS A 69 -1.97 -5.51 -10.90
CA LYS A 69 -3.43 -5.37 -10.96
C LYS A 69 -3.83 -4.43 -12.09
N PRO A 70 -5.03 -4.60 -12.67
CA PRO A 70 -5.55 -3.63 -13.64
C PRO A 70 -5.64 -2.25 -12.98
N ILE A 71 -5.13 -1.23 -13.65
CA ILE A 71 -5.23 0.16 -13.19
C ILE A 71 -6.68 0.59 -13.36
N THR A 72 -7.31 0.98 -12.27
CA THR A 72 -8.70 1.43 -12.26
C THR A 72 -8.79 2.96 -12.36
N GLU A 73 -9.88 3.50 -12.90
CA GLU A 73 -10.04 4.95 -13.12
C GLU A 73 -10.04 5.77 -11.81
N ASN A 74 -10.40 5.14 -10.68
CA ASN A 74 -10.36 5.73 -9.34
C ASN A 74 -8.97 5.70 -8.69
N ALA A 75 -7.93 5.28 -9.43
CA ALA A 75 -6.57 5.22 -8.90
C ALA A 75 -5.97 6.63 -8.81
N LEU A 76 -5.65 7.04 -7.59
CA LEU A 76 -4.92 8.27 -7.32
C LEU A 76 -3.51 8.17 -7.92
N CYS A 77 -3.15 9.19 -8.67
CA CYS A 77 -1.86 9.37 -9.33
C CYS A 77 -1.49 10.85 -9.19
N ARG A 78 -0.66 11.19 -8.20
CA ARG A 78 -0.17 12.56 -8.00
C ARG A 78 0.98 12.87 -8.95
N ASN A 79 1.83 11.90 -9.25
CA ASN A 79 2.92 12.07 -10.19
C ASN A 79 2.93 10.91 -11.24
N PRO A 80 2.88 11.24 -12.55
CA PRO A 80 2.86 10.23 -13.61
C PRO A 80 4.20 9.51 -13.84
N ASP A 81 5.32 10.06 -13.38
CA ASP A 81 6.69 9.49 -13.51
C ASP A 81 7.17 8.75 -12.24
N GLU A 82 6.24 8.44 -11.33
CA GLU A 82 6.52 7.71 -10.09
C GLU A 82 7.16 6.34 -10.36
N LYS A 83 8.40 6.14 -9.91
CA LYS A 83 9.08 4.85 -10.00
C LYS A 83 8.77 4.01 -8.77
N VAL A 84 7.90 3.03 -8.94
CA VAL A 84 7.54 2.11 -7.87
C VAL A 84 8.64 1.07 -7.69
N PRO A 85 9.14 0.86 -6.46
CA PRO A 85 10.20 -0.11 -6.24
C PRO A 85 9.71 -1.52 -6.58
N PRO A 86 10.56 -2.35 -7.21
CA PRO A 86 10.16 -3.69 -7.62
C PRO A 86 9.73 -4.55 -6.43
N LEU A 87 8.82 -5.49 -6.66
CA LEU A 87 8.51 -6.54 -5.69
C LEU A 87 9.78 -7.34 -5.41
N VAL A 88 10.27 -7.27 -4.18
CA VAL A 88 11.36 -8.14 -3.75
C VAL A 88 10.76 -9.52 -3.58
N LYS A 89 10.90 -10.36 -4.62
CA LYS A 89 10.55 -11.78 -4.53
C LYS A 89 11.50 -12.41 -3.51
N SER A 90 11.06 -12.59 -2.27
CA SER A 90 11.80 -13.47 -1.36
C SER A 90 11.71 -14.88 -1.94
N GLY A 91 12.85 -15.46 -2.35
CA GLY A 91 12.95 -16.83 -2.89
C GLY A 91 12.65 -17.93 -1.86
N ARG A 92 11.79 -17.65 -0.87
CA ARG A 92 11.34 -18.62 0.11
C ARG A 92 10.37 -19.54 -0.59
N TRP A 93 10.77 -20.81 -0.69
CA TRP A 93 10.25 -21.90 -1.52
C TRP A 93 10.93 -22.01 -2.90
N PRO A 94 12.05 -22.75 -3.02
CA PRO A 94 12.41 -23.34 -4.30
C PRO A 94 11.24 -24.23 -4.74
N LYS A 95 10.75 -24.01 -5.97
CA LYS A 95 9.83 -24.95 -6.62
C LYS A 95 10.51 -26.32 -6.63
N LYS A 96 9.84 -27.30 -6.04
CA LYS A 96 10.25 -28.71 -6.12
C LYS A 96 10.02 -29.23 -7.53
#